data_AF-A0A4Q7TFW2-F1
#
_entry.id   AF-A0A4Q7TFW2-F1
#
_cell.length_a   1.000
_cell.length_b   1.000
_cell.length_c   1.000
_cell.angle_alpha   90.00
_cell.angle_beta   90.00
_cell.angle_gamma   90.00
#
_symmetry.space_group_name_H-M   'P 1'
#
loop_
_entity.id
_entity.type
_entity.pdbx_description
1 polymer ?
#
loop_
_entity_poly.entity_id
_entity_poly.type
_entity_poly.pdbx_seq_one_letter_code
_entity_poly.pdbx_strand_id
1 'polypeptide(L)'
;MSDEPRTVVVPFRWTGHGIDIRAVLTDGDSEPRFVGPDIYTALELIDDNRDLLTVAEVVALVNRFPNEQRLEFLVWFDEIRQELVDGVFYAIVTRTPFGRGPVDDGHHSISEAADILSRDPVIRVSRDELFRDLLRDYGWTMREPITGAWIPTDRATNAGWLARDQTRGRTDRIAYPQVRVTRAGLEELHRRLGGIAALHVDDHHPQLIEPTA
;
A
#
# COMPACT_ATOMS: atom_id res chain seq x y z
N MET A 1 3.77 -30.22 7.84
CA MET A 1 3.96 -28.79 7.51
C MET A 1 2.58 -28.18 7.47
N SER A 2 2.19 -27.40 8.48
CA SER A 2 0.96 -26.60 8.39
C SER A 2 1.16 -25.58 7.29
N ASP A 3 0.28 -25.61 6.28
CA ASP A 3 0.16 -24.51 5.32
C ASP A 3 -0.48 -23.36 6.11
N GLU A 4 0.30 -22.31 6.38
CA GLU A 4 -0.21 -21.13 7.08
C GLU A 4 -1.28 -20.46 6.19
N PRO A 5 -2.46 -20.09 6.74
CA PRO A 5 -3.54 -19.57 5.94
C PRO A 5 -3.09 -18.28 5.23
N ARG A 6 -3.18 -18.29 3.90
CA ARG A 6 -2.74 -17.16 3.08
C ARG A 6 -3.66 -15.99 3.31
N THR A 7 -3.08 -14.83 3.62
CA THR A 7 -3.83 -13.59 3.82
C THR A 7 -3.42 -12.55 2.79
N VAL A 8 -4.42 -11.97 2.13
CA VAL A 8 -4.27 -10.89 1.14
C VAL A 8 -5.00 -9.66 1.65
N VAL A 9 -4.37 -8.50 1.51
CA VAL A 9 -4.99 -7.21 1.84
C VAL A 9 -5.23 -6.43 0.57
N VAL A 10 -6.46 -5.95 0.40
CA VAL A 10 -6.92 -5.23 -0.78
C VAL A 10 -7.44 -3.85 -0.36
N PRO A 11 -6.77 -2.75 -0.74
CA PRO A 11 -7.25 -1.41 -0.49
C PRO A 11 -8.32 -1.01 -1.51
N PHE A 12 -9.38 -0.35 -1.04
CA PHE A 12 -10.43 0.27 -1.83
C PHE A 12 -10.51 1.75 -1.51
N ARG A 13 -10.29 2.59 -2.52
CA ARG A 13 -10.41 4.04 -2.40
C ARG A 13 -11.88 4.43 -2.36
N TRP A 14 -12.30 5.10 -1.29
CA TRP A 14 -13.57 5.80 -1.27
C TRP A 14 -13.39 7.14 -1.99
N THR A 15 -13.73 7.13 -3.28
CA THR A 15 -13.55 8.26 -4.18
C THR A 15 -14.40 9.45 -3.75
N GLY A 16 -13.83 10.66 -3.76
CA GLY A 16 -14.48 11.88 -3.26
C GLY A 16 -14.06 12.26 -1.83
N HIS A 17 -13.69 11.27 -1.02
CA HIS A 17 -13.28 11.48 0.39
C HIS A 17 -11.79 11.29 0.61
N GLY A 18 -11.12 10.59 -0.31
CA GLY A 18 -9.68 10.41 -0.24
C GLY A 18 -9.21 9.45 0.86
N ILE A 19 -10.11 8.59 1.32
CA ILE A 19 -9.90 7.60 2.37
C ILE A 19 -9.82 6.21 1.73
N ASP A 20 -8.92 5.37 2.22
CA ASP A 20 -8.78 3.99 1.77
C ASP A 20 -9.32 3.05 2.83
N ILE A 21 -10.17 2.13 2.42
CA ILE A 21 -10.66 1.05 3.24
C ILE A 21 -10.03 -0.25 2.80
N ARG A 22 -9.38 -0.95 3.71
CA ARG A 22 -8.73 -2.21 3.39
C ARG A 22 -9.60 -3.39 3.77
N ALA A 23 -9.83 -4.26 2.78
CA ALA A 23 -10.36 -5.58 2.99
C ALA A 23 -9.21 -6.57 3.22
N VAL A 24 -9.38 -7.47 4.18
CA VAL A 24 -8.50 -8.58 4.50
C VAL A 24 -9.23 -9.86 4.11
N LEU A 25 -8.58 -10.64 3.24
CA LEU A 25 -9.07 -11.89 2.70
C LEU A 25 -8.12 -12.99 3.16
N THR A 26 -8.62 -13.91 3.95
CA THR A 26 -7.85 -15.04 4.46
C THR A 26 -8.36 -16.34 3.86
N ASP A 27 -7.45 -17.20 3.41
CA ASP A 27 -7.79 -18.52 2.89
C ASP A 27 -8.57 -19.32 3.93
N GLY A 28 -9.76 -19.78 3.56
CA GLY A 28 -10.70 -20.48 4.45
C GLY A 28 -11.78 -19.61 5.10
N ASP A 29 -11.67 -18.28 5.05
CA ASP A 29 -12.76 -17.40 5.49
C ASP A 29 -13.90 -17.38 4.45
N SER A 30 -15.14 -17.35 4.90
CA SER A 30 -16.33 -17.32 4.02
C SER A 30 -16.68 -15.91 3.51
N GLU A 31 -16.09 -14.88 4.10
CA GLU A 31 -16.35 -13.48 3.77
C GLU A 31 -15.10 -12.61 4.00
N PRO A 32 -14.96 -11.47 3.30
CA PRO A 32 -13.92 -10.49 3.62
C PRO A 32 -14.16 -9.88 5.00
N ARG A 33 -13.06 -9.54 5.66
CA ARG A 33 -13.07 -8.65 6.82
C ARG A 33 -12.48 -7.29 6.44
N PHE A 34 -12.74 -6.26 7.23
CA PHE A 34 -12.32 -4.90 6.95
C PHE A 34 -11.52 -4.33 8.10
N VAL A 35 -10.49 -3.55 7.80
CA VAL A 35 -9.65 -2.92 8.83
C VAL A 35 -10.47 -1.86 9.56
N GLY A 36 -10.79 -2.12 10.84
CA GLY A 36 -11.61 -1.25 11.67
C GLY A 36 -11.18 0.22 11.65
N PRO A 37 -9.89 0.55 11.89
CA PRO A 37 -9.40 1.92 11.85
C PRO A 37 -9.74 2.69 10.56
N ASP A 38 -9.75 2.02 9.42
CA ASP A 38 -10.10 2.65 8.14
C ASP A 38 -11.59 3.05 8.12
N ILE A 39 -12.45 2.18 8.66
CA ILE A 39 -13.90 2.43 8.77
C ILE A 39 -14.19 3.57 9.76
N TYR A 40 -13.52 3.57 10.93
CA TYR A 40 -13.67 4.67 11.89
C TYR A 40 -13.19 5.99 11.28
N THR A 41 -12.08 5.99 10.54
CA THR A 41 -11.58 7.17 9.82
C THR A 41 -12.60 7.66 8.79
N ALA A 42 -13.19 6.77 7.99
CA ALA A 42 -14.24 7.13 7.03
C ALA A 42 -15.51 7.68 7.67
N LEU A 43 -15.80 7.30 8.91
CA LEU A 43 -16.92 7.83 9.66
C LEU A 43 -16.58 9.06 10.50
N GLU A 44 -15.35 9.58 10.38
CA GLU A 44 -14.79 10.67 11.20
C GLU A 44 -14.88 10.39 12.70
N LEU A 45 -14.78 9.12 13.07
CA LEU A 45 -14.83 8.65 14.45
C LEU A 45 -13.41 8.49 15.00
N ILE A 46 -13.24 8.91 16.26
CA ILE A 46 -12.02 8.65 17.02
C ILE A 46 -12.23 7.32 17.75
N ASP A 47 -11.55 6.26 17.31
CA ASP A 47 -11.54 4.96 17.98
C ASP A 47 -10.15 4.31 17.85
N ASP A 48 -9.69 3.67 18.93
CA ASP A 48 -8.46 2.90 18.98
C ASP A 48 -8.67 1.42 18.59
N ASN A 49 -9.89 1.05 18.19
CA ASN A 49 -10.25 -0.29 17.78
C ASN A 49 -9.37 -0.77 16.60
N ARG A 50 -8.58 -1.81 16.85
CA ARG A 50 -7.67 -2.43 15.87
C ARG A 50 -8.19 -3.74 15.30
N ASP A 51 -9.47 -4.03 15.51
CA ASP A 51 -10.07 -5.28 15.08
C ASP A 51 -10.38 -5.26 13.58
N LEU A 52 -10.50 -6.47 13.04
CA LEU A 52 -11.07 -6.70 11.72
C LEU A 52 -12.58 -6.84 11.84
N LEU A 53 -13.32 -6.01 11.12
CA LEU A 53 -14.78 -5.98 11.12
C LEU A 53 -15.34 -6.84 9.99
N THR A 54 -16.33 -7.66 10.30
CA THR A 54 -17.17 -8.32 9.29
C THR A 54 -18.01 -7.30 8.51
N VAL A 55 -18.55 -7.71 7.37
CA VAL A 55 -19.52 -6.89 6.61
C VAL A 55 -20.68 -6.46 7.52
N ALA A 56 -21.22 -7.38 8.31
CA ALA A 56 -22.33 -7.11 9.21
C ALA A 56 -21.97 -6.07 10.28
N GLU A 57 -20.78 -6.14 10.84
CA GLU A 57 -20.29 -5.18 11.83
C GLU A 57 -20.06 -3.79 11.22
N VAL A 58 -19.51 -3.70 10.01
CA VAL A 58 -19.37 -2.42 9.29
C VAL A 58 -20.74 -1.79 9.07
N VAL A 59 -21.70 -2.54 8.52
CA VAL A 59 -23.06 -2.04 8.27
C VAL A 59 -23.74 -1.62 9.57
N ALA A 60 -23.59 -2.40 10.65
CA ALA A 60 -24.13 -2.07 11.96
C ALA A 60 -23.46 -0.83 12.57
N LEU A 61 -22.16 -0.64 12.37
CA LEU A 61 -21.43 0.54 12.82
C LEU A 61 -21.91 1.79 12.07
N VAL A 62 -21.90 1.75 10.75
CA VAL A 62 -22.34 2.87 9.89
C VAL A 62 -23.79 3.25 10.17
N ASN A 63 -24.68 2.28 10.42
CA ASN A 63 -26.07 2.55 10.77
C ASN A 63 -26.28 3.17 12.16
N ARG A 64 -25.33 2.99 13.10
CA ARG A 64 -25.38 3.65 14.43
C ARG A 64 -25.02 5.12 14.36
N PHE A 65 -24.33 5.57 13.31
CA PHE A 65 -23.86 6.94 13.15
C PHE A 65 -24.49 7.59 11.91
N PRO A 66 -25.64 8.27 12.03
CA PRO A 66 -26.25 8.99 10.92
C PRO A 66 -25.49 10.29 10.66
N ASN A 67 -24.31 10.20 10.03
CA ASN A 67 -23.63 11.34 9.44
C ASN A 67 -24.14 11.60 8.01
N GLU A 68 -23.86 12.78 7.45
CA GLU A 68 -24.28 13.14 6.08
C GLU A 68 -23.70 12.19 5.02
N GLN A 69 -22.55 11.59 5.32
CA GLN A 69 -21.82 10.70 4.43
C GLN A 69 -22.31 9.23 4.50
N ARG A 70 -23.23 8.89 5.41
CA ARG A 70 -23.67 7.51 5.70
C ARG A 70 -24.19 6.78 4.46
N LEU A 71 -25.10 7.41 3.73
CA LEU A 71 -25.73 6.78 2.55
C LEU A 71 -24.72 6.61 1.42
N GLU A 72 -23.86 7.60 1.22
CA GLU A 72 -22.79 7.53 0.23
C GLU A 72 -21.81 6.41 0.55
N PHE A 73 -21.38 6.30 1.81
CA PHE A 73 -20.51 5.22 2.26
C PHE A 73 -21.17 3.84 2.06
N LEU A 74 -22.43 3.67 2.45
CA LEU A 74 -23.12 2.38 2.32
C LEU A 74 -23.30 1.96 0.85
N VAL A 75 -23.60 2.90 -0.04
CA VAL A 75 -23.71 2.62 -1.49
C VAL A 75 -22.37 2.17 -2.03
N TRP A 76 -21.32 2.96 -1.79
CA TRP A 76 -19.96 2.62 -2.21
C TRP A 76 -19.48 1.29 -1.60
N PHE A 77 -19.74 1.05 -0.32
CA PHE A 77 -19.33 -0.17 0.38
C PHE A 77 -20.05 -1.41 -0.14
N ASP A 78 -21.32 -1.30 -0.55
CA ASP A 78 -22.05 -2.42 -1.15
C ASP A 78 -21.47 -2.78 -2.53
N GLU A 79 -21.05 -1.80 -3.33
CA GLU A 79 -20.34 -2.04 -4.60
C GLU A 79 -19.04 -2.84 -4.36
N ILE A 80 -18.24 -2.43 -3.37
CA ILE A 80 -17.01 -3.14 -2.99
C ILE A 80 -17.32 -4.56 -2.48
N ARG A 81 -18.40 -4.73 -1.73
CA ARG A 81 -18.81 -6.05 -1.22
C ARG A 81 -19.15 -7.00 -2.37
N GLN A 82 -19.93 -6.56 -3.36
CA GLN A 82 -20.26 -7.36 -4.54
C GLN A 82 -19.00 -7.72 -5.34
N GLU A 83 -18.12 -6.74 -5.50
CA GLU A 83 -16.83 -6.89 -6.18
C GLU A 83 -15.93 -7.97 -5.55
N LEU A 84 -15.85 -7.99 -4.22
CA LEU A 84 -15.05 -8.95 -3.47
C LEU A 84 -15.60 -10.37 -3.55
N VAL A 85 -16.92 -10.51 -3.56
CA VAL A 85 -17.62 -11.80 -3.70
C VAL A 85 -17.40 -12.38 -5.10
N ASP A 86 -17.39 -11.55 -6.14
CA ASP A 86 -17.35 -12.01 -7.53
C ASP A 86 -15.92 -12.21 -8.10
N GLY A 87 -14.96 -11.35 -7.75
CA GLY A 87 -13.66 -11.29 -8.48
C GLY A 87 -12.43 -11.76 -7.71
N VAL A 88 -12.32 -11.42 -6.42
CA VAL A 88 -11.05 -11.57 -5.68
C VAL A 88 -10.94 -12.93 -4.99
N PHE A 89 -12.06 -13.50 -4.55
CA PHE A 89 -12.11 -14.88 -4.04
C PHE A 89 -11.59 -15.90 -5.06
N TYR A 90 -11.92 -15.73 -6.33
CA TYR A 90 -11.45 -16.61 -7.41
C TYR A 90 -9.92 -16.60 -7.57
N ALA A 91 -9.28 -15.44 -7.42
CA ALA A 91 -7.82 -15.30 -7.58
C ALA A 91 -7.03 -15.90 -6.40
N ILE A 92 -7.52 -15.74 -5.17
CA ILE A 92 -6.90 -16.31 -3.96
C ILE A 92 -6.95 -17.84 -4.00
N VAL A 93 -8.10 -18.39 -4.40
CA VAL A 93 -8.31 -19.84 -4.54
C VAL A 93 -7.45 -20.45 -5.67
N THR A 94 -7.13 -19.68 -6.73
CA THR A 94 -6.49 -20.22 -7.95
C THR A 94 -4.95 -20.11 -8.02
N ARG A 95 -4.27 -19.50 -7.03
CA ARG A 95 -2.79 -19.51 -6.87
C ARG A 95 -1.95 -18.99 -8.07
N THR A 96 -2.45 -18.05 -8.88
CA THR A 96 -1.73 -17.56 -10.09
C THR A 96 -0.67 -16.49 -9.76
N PRO A 97 0.56 -16.54 -10.33
CA PRO A 97 1.60 -15.53 -10.07
C PRO A 97 1.38 -14.21 -10.83
N PHE A 98 1.51 -13.09 -10.13
CA PHE A 98 1.26 -11.73 -10.63
C PHE A 98 2.46 -11.14 -11.39
N GLY A 99 2.21 -10.58 -12.58
CA GLY A 99 3.23 -9.95 -13.43
C GLY A 99 3.25 -8.42 -13.33
N ARG A 100 4.45 -7.84 -13.51
CA ARG A 100 4.80 -6.41 -13.35
C ARG A 100 4.32 -5.56 -14.54
N GLY A 101 3.89 -4.32 -14.27
CA GLY A 101 3.70 -3.21 -15.21
C GLY A 101 3.83 -1.88 -14.45
N PRO A 102 4.37 -0.79 -15.05
CA PRO A 102 4.72 0.45 -14.34
C PRO A 102 3.51 1.37 -14.16
N VAL A 103 3.45 2.06 -13.00
CA VAL A 103 2.58 3.23 -12.77
C VAL A 103 3.48 4.34 -12.21
N ASP A 104 3.24 5.55 -12.72
CA ASP A 104 4.17 6.67 -12.82
C ASP A 104 3.74 7.81 -11.86
N ASP A 105 4.37 7.83 -10.68
CA ASP A 105 4.13 8.83 -9.62
C ASP A 105 5.42 9.60 -9.27
N GLY A 106 6.52 9.38 -10.02
CA GLY A 106 7.85 9.91 -9.67
C GLY A 106 8.42 9.35 -8.35
N HIS A 107 7.85 8.26 -7.84
CA HIS A 107 8.31 7.54 -6.65
C HIS A 107 8.98 6.23 -7.01
N HIS A 108 10.10 5.93 -6.36
CA HIS A 108 10.89 4.74 -6.66
C HIS A 108 10.45 3.57 -5.79
N SER A 109 10.33 2.39 -6.38
CA SER A 109 10.27 1.15 -5.59
C SER A 109 11.55 0.99 -4.76
N ILE A 110 11.50 0.21 -3.69
CA ILE A 110 12.69 -0.03 -2.86
C ILE A 110 13.85 -0.62 -3.67
N SER A 111 13.56 -1.42 -4.70
CA SER A 111 14.57 -1.97 -5.59
C SER A 111 15.24 -0.88 -6.42
N GLU A 112 14.45 -0.02 -7.07
CA GLU A 112 14.98 1.09 -7.87
C GLU A 112 15.76 2.07 -6.99
N ALA A 113 15.30 2.31 -5.76
CA ALA A 113 16.02 3.15 -4.81
C ALA A 113 17.38 2.56 -4.42
N ALA A 114 17.45 1.26 -4.15
CA ALA A 114 18.72 0.57 -3.86
C ALA A 114 19.68 0.62 -5.06
N ASP A 115 19.15 0.45 -6.27
CA ASP A 115 19.93 0.53 -7.51
C ASP A 115 20.49 1.94 -7.73
N ILE A 116 19.68 2.99 -7.54
CA ILE A 116 20.10 4.39 -7.64
C ILE A 116 21.18 4.72 -6.61
N LEU A 117 20.97 4.35 -5.34
CA LEU A 117 21.92 4.60 -4.26
C LEU A 117 23.26 3.90 -4.49
N SER A 118 23.23 2.67 -5.01
CA SER A 118 24.43 1.87 -5.28
C SER A 118 25.26 2.37 -6.49
N ARG A 119 24.79 3.38 -7.22
CA ARG A 119 25.60 4.08 -8.23
C ARG A 119 26.68 4.96 -7.59
N ASP A 120 26.49 5.37 -6.34
CA ASP A 120 27.53 6.05 -5.57
C ASP A 120 28.61 5.02 -5.16
N PRO A 121 29.89 5.25 -5.50
CA PRO A 121 30.95 4.28 -5.24
C PRO A 121 31.16 3.92 -3.77
N VAL A 122 30.72 4.75 -2.82
CA VAL A 122 30.86 4.46 -1.37
C VAL A 122 29.64 3.78 -0.77
N ILE A 123 28.50 3.77 -1.48
CA ILE A 123 27.27 3.14 -1.00
C ILE A 123 27.13 1.78 -1.68
N ARG A 124 27.06 0.72 -0.87
CA ARG A 124 26.67 -0.62 -1.33
C ARG A 124 25.49 -1.07 -0.50
N VAL A 125 24.31 -1.05 -1.09
CA VAL A 125 23.09 -1.44 -0.40
C VAL A 125 22.26 -2.33 -1.31
N SER A 126 21.86 -3.50 -0.82
CA SER A 126 20.91 -4.34 -1.54
C SER A 126 19.47 -3.91 -1.27
N ARG A 127 18.53 -4.30 -2.14
CA ARG A 127 17.09 -4.10 -1.91
C ARG A 127 16.66 -4.63 -0.53
N ASP A 128 17.08 -5.83 -0.17
CA ASP A 128 16.66 -6.49 1.06
C ASP A 128 17.26 -5.81 2.29
N GLU A 129 18.52 -5.39 2.23
CA GLU A 129 19.20 -4.62 3.28
C GLU A 129 18.56 -3.23 3.46
N LEU A 130 18.27 -2.54 2.36
CA LEU A 130 17.56 -1.26 2.41
C LEU A 130 16.20 -1.43 3.09
N PHE A 131 15.45 -2.47 2.71
CA PHE A 131 14.10 -2.69 3.21
C PHE A 131 14.04 -3.19 4.65
N ARG A 132 14.80 -4.25 4.98
CA ARG A 132 14.67 -4.98 6.25
C ARG A 132 15.44 -4.32 7.38
N ASP A 133 16.57 -3.71 7.05
CA ASP A 133 17.53 -3.23 8.04
C ASP A 133 17.49 -1.70 8.09
N LEU A 134 17.86 -1.01 7.02
CA LEU A 134 18.07 0.44 7.06
C LEU A 134 16.79 1.26 7.28
N LEU A 135 15.74 1.00 6.50
CA LEU A 135 14.48 1.75 6.66
C LEU A 135 13.83 1.52 8.03
N ARG A 136 14.00 0.32 8.58
CA ARG A 136 13.51 -0.03 9.91
C ARG A 136 14.34 0.63 11.00
N ASP A 137 15.67 0.57 10.91
CA ASP A 137 16.60 1.12 11.89
C ASP A 137 16.51 2.65 11.96
N TYR A 138 16.22 3.31 10.84
CA TYR A 138 15.91 4.74 10.82
C TYR A 138 14.50 5.09 11.35
N GLY A 139 13.68 4.09 11.67
CA GLY A 139 12.30 4.26 12.13
C GLY A 139 11.37 4.79 11.03
N TRP A 140 11.69 4.54 9.76
CA TRP A 140 10.91 5.02 8.63
C TRP A 140 9.81 4.05 8.21
N THR A 141 10.01 2.76 8.47
CA THR A 141 8.98 1.74 8.27
C THR A 141 8.62 1.08 9.60
N MET A 142 7.38 0.64 9.69
CA MET A 142 6.89 -0.18 10.79
C MET A 142 6.07 -1.35 10.26
N ARG A 143 5.95 -2.39 11.08
CA ARG A 143 5.02 -3.48 10.80
C ARG A 143 3.65 -3.07 11.30
N GLU A 144 2.70 -2.99 10.38
CA GLU A 144 1.33 -2.67 10.70
C GLU A 144 0.73 -3.76 11.60
N PRO A 145 0.11 -3.41 12.74
CA PRO A 145 -0.39 -4.41 13.70
C PRO A 145 -1.45 -5.35 13.12
N ILE A 146 -2.28 -4.84 12.21
CA ILE A 146 -3.49 -5.54 11.75
C ILE A 146 -3.17 -6.45 10.56
N THR A 147 -2.47 -5.93 9.56
CA THR A 147 -2.20 -6.66 8.31
C THR A 147 -0.84 -7.38 8.33
N GLY A 148 0.03 -7.02 9.28
CA GLY A 148 1.42 -7.45 9.31
C GLY A 148 2.27 -6.87 8.17
N ALA A 149 1.71 -5.99 7.35
CA ALA A 149 2.38 -5.33 6.23
C ALA A 149 3.42 -4.34 6.72
N TRP A 150 4.50 -4.16 5.95
CA TRP A 150 5.42 -3.07 6.19
C TRP A 150 4.87 -1.79 5.58
N ILE A 151 4.75 -0.75 6.41
CA ILE A 151 4.15 0.53 6.04
C ILE A 151 5.10 1.65 6.43
N PRO A 152 5.07 2.81 5.75
CA PRO A 152 5.77 3.99 6.22
C PRO A 152 5.25 4.41 7.61
N THR A 153 6.11 4.95 8.45
CA THR A 153 5.68 5.62 9.68
C THR A 153 5.14 7.02 9.34
N ASP A 154 4.22 7.54 10.15
CA ASP A 154 3.70 8.92 9.99
C ASP A 154 4.83 9.94 9.94
N ARG A 155 5.92 9.71 10.70
CA ARG A 155 7.12 10.53 10.66
C ARG A 155 7.74 10.56 9.26
N ALA A 156 7.93 9.41 8.62
CA ALA A 156 8.55 9.33 7.30
C ALA A 156 7.64 9.87 6.20
N THR A 157 6.32 9.69 6.33
CA THR A 157 5.33 10.26 5.41
C THR A 157 5.23 11.78 5.55
N ASN A 158 5.13 12.31 6.77
CA ASN A 158 5.06 13.76 7.03
C ASN A 158 6.36 14.48 6.65
N ALA A 159 7.51 13.81 6.78
CA ALA A 159 8.79 14.32 6.30
C ALA A 159 8.94 14.23 4.78
N GLY A 160 7.99 13.60 4.09
CA GLY A 160 8.00 13.41 2.64
C GLY A 160 9.05 12.42 2.15
N TRP A 161 9.62 11.57 3.00
CA TRP A 161 10.68 10.62 2.64
C TRP A 161 10.13 9.33 2.02
N LEU A 162 9.03 8.82 2.56
CA LEU A 162 8.38 7.61 2.07
C LEU A 162 6.92 7.90 1.74
N ALA A 163 6.47 7.33 0.63
CA ALA A 163 5.08 7.33 0.23
C ALA A 163 4.51 5.90 0.32
N ARG A 164 3.21 5.81 0.57
CA ARG A 164 2.46 4.57 0.39
C ARG A 164 1.87 4.61 -1.01
N ASP A 165 2.39 3.78 -1.91
CA ASP A 165 1.81 3.62 -3.24
C ASP A 165 0.82 2.47 -3.23
N GLN A 166 -0.31 2.74 -3.88
CA GLN A 166 -1.38 1.79 -4.14
C GLN A 166 -1.37 1.49 -5.63
N THR A 167 -0.30 0.86 -6.11
CA THR A 167 -0.18 0.55 -7.53
C THR A 167 -1.30 -0.40 -7.93
N ARG A 168 -2.30 0.08 -8.68
CA ARG A 168 -3.31 -0.78 -9.32
C ARG A 168 -2.58 -1.85 -10.13
N GLY A 169 -2.78 -3.12 -9.76
CA GLY A 169 -2.19 -4.26 -10.45
C GLY A 169 -2.69 -4.40 -11.90
N ARG A 170 -1.90 -5.13 -12.70
CA ARG A 170 -1.88 -5.25 -14.18
C ARG A 170 -3.17 -5.72 -14.88
N THR A 171 -4.25 -5.91 -14.17
CA THR A 171 -5.63 -6.10 -14.65
C THR A 171 -6.43 -5.80 -13.40
N ASP A 172 -6.89 -4.55 -13.27
CA ASP A 172 -7.94 -4.10 -12.35
C ASP A 172 -8.14 -4.91 -11.06
N ARG A 173 -7.07 -5.15 -10.24
CA ARG A 173 -7.12 -5.37 -8.77
C ARG A 173 -5.82 -5.92 -8.16
N ILE A 174 -5.73 -5.68 -6.85
CA ILE A 174 -4.76 -6.10 -5.82
C ILE A 174 -3.43 -5.32 -5.83
N ALA A 175 -3.41 -4.22 -5.07
CA ALA A 175 -2.19 -3.54 -4.63
C ALA A 175 -1.99 -3.84 -3.14
N TYR A 176 -1.03 -4.69 -2.77
CA TYR A 176 -0.49 -4.60 -1.42
C TYR A 176 0.13 -3.20 -1.30
N PRO A 177 -0.19 -2.38 -0.28
CA PRO A 177 0.39 -1.05 -0.18
C PRO A 177 1.92 -1.16 -0.18
N GLN A 178 2.55 -0.63 -1.24
CA GLN A 178 3.99 -0.70 -1.38
C GLN A 178 4.61 0.55 -0.78
N VAL A 179 5.59 0.35 0.08
CA VAL A 179 6.48 1.44 0.50
C VAL A 179 7.26 1.89 -0.74
N ARG A 180 7.10 3.16 -1.11
CA ARG A 180 7.92 3.81 -2.12
C ARG A 180 8.84 4.84 -1.47
N VAL A 181 10.00 5.03 -2.09
CA VAL A 181 10.95 6.06 -1.73
C VAL A 181 10.71 7.26 -2.64
N THR A 182 10.45 8.42 -2.05
CA THR A 182 10.33 9.66 -2.81
C THR A 182 11.72 10.18 -3.20
N ARG A 183 11.77 11.21 -4.04
CA ARG A 183 13.03 11.92 -4.30
C ARG A 183 13.68 12.46 -3.03
N ALA A 184 12.92 13.09 -2.14
CA ALA A 184 13.42 13.59 -0.85
C ALA A 184 13.91 12.45 0.04
N GLY A 185 13.25 11.28 -0.01
CA GLY A 185 13.71 10.08 0.68
C GLY A 185 15.04 9.55 0.15
N LEU A 186 15.24 9.57 -1.17
CA LEU A 186 16.51 9.18 -1.79
C LEU A 186 17.66 10.10 -1.38
N GLU A 187 17.44 11.42 -1.42
CA GLU A 187 18.43 12.42 -1.01
C GLU A 187 18.82 12.23 0.47
N GLU A 188 17.83 11.99 1.33
CA GLU A 188 18.06 11.77 2.75
C GLU A 188 18.78 10.42 3.03
N LEU A 189 18.44 9.35 2.30
CA LEU A 189 19.15 8.07 2.38
C LEU A 189 20.60 8.20 1.91
N HIS A 190 20.82 8.85 0.76
CA HIS A 190 22.17 9.11 0.22
C HIS A 190 23.03 9.87 1.24
N ARG A 191 22.48 10.91 1.86
CA ARG A 191 23.15 11.68 2.92
C ARG A 191 23.47 10.84 4.15
N ARG A 192 22.54 10.01 4.63
CA ARG A 192 22.74 9.16 5.83
C ARG A 192 23.74 8.03 5.61
N LEU A 193 23.78 7.50 4.40
CA LEU A 193 24.72 6.46 3.99
C LEU A 193 26.10 7.02 3.64
N GLY A 194 26.29 8.35 3.73
CA GLY A 194 27.58 9.00 3.52
C GLY A 194 27.96 9.15 2.06
N GLY A 195 26.99 9.20 1.16
CA GLY A 195 27.21 9.39 -0.27
C GLY A 195 28.02 10.65 -0.58
N ILE A 196 28.87 10.55 -1.59
CA ILE A 196 29.84 11.59 -1.96
C ILE A 196 29.69 12.05 -3.41
N ALA A 197 29.05 11.24 -4.25
CA ALA A 197 28.78 11.57 -5.63
C ALA A 197 27.45 12.33 -5.75
N ALA A 198 27.28 13.04 -6.87
CA ALA A 198 25.98 13.62 -7.19
C ALA A 198 24.95 12.49 -7.35
N LEU A 199 23.83 12.60 -6.65
CA LEU A 199 22.74 11.65 -6.76
C LEU A 199 22.04 11.84 -8.10
N HIS A 200 22.33 10.94 -9.05
CA HIS A 200 21.69 10.92 -10.36
C HIS A 200 20.40 10.09 -10.28
N VAL A 201 19.31 10.77 -9.94
CA VAL A 201 17.96 10.25 -10.14
C VAL A 201 17.64 10.45 -11.62
N ASP A 202 17.74 9.40 -12.43
CA ASP A 202 17.30 9.50 -13.82
C ASP A 202 15.79 9.74 -13.80
N ASP A 203 15.35 10.89 -14.31
CA ASP A 203 13.97 11.07 -14.73
C ASP A 203 13.74 10.10 -15.90
N HIS A 204 13.39 8.84 -15.62
CA HIS A 204 12.93 7.90 -16.63
C HIS A 204 11.55 8.36 -17.12
N HIS A 205 11.53 9.44 -17.90
CA HIS A 205 10.55 9.63 -18.94
C HIS A 205 11.03 8.82 -20.14
N PRO A 206 10.45 7.63 -20.44
CA PRO A 206 10.54 7.13 -21.80
C PRO A 206 9.80 8.16 -22.67
N GLN A 207 10.55 8.99 -23.39
CA GLN A 207 10.01 9.70 -24.53
C GLN A 207 9.47 8.63 -25.48
N LEU A 208 8.15 8.57 -25.61
CA LEU A 208 7.46 7.81 -26.65
C LEU A 208 8.04 8.27 -27.98
N ILE A 209 8.95 7.48 -28.54
CA ILE A 209 9.31 7.59 -29.95
C ILE A 209 8.07 7.12 -30.69
N GLU A 210 7.26 8.07 -31.16
CA GLU A 210 6.21 7.76 -32.14
C GLU A 210 6.91 7.17 -33.39
N PRO A 211 6.51 5.99 -33.87
CA PRO A 211 6.99 5.51 -35.15
C PRO A 211 6.37 6.39 -36.23
N THR A 212 7.18 7.28 -36.80
CA THR A 212 6.84 8.01 -38.02
C THR A 212 6.55 7.00 -39.14
N ALA A 213 5.32 7.06 -39.67
CA ALA A 213 4.90 6.33 -40.86
C ALA A 213 5.60 6.85 -42.12
#